data_AF-A0A9E7CWA3-F1
#
_entry.id   AF-A0A9E7CWA3-F1
#
_cell.length_a   1.000
_cell.length_b   1.000
_cell.length_c   1.000
_cell.angle_alpha   90.00
_cell.angle_beta   90.00
_cell.angle_gamma   90.00
#
_symmetry.space_group_name_H-M   'P 1'
#
loop_
_entity.id
_entity.type
_entity.pdbx_description
1 polymer ?
#
loop_
_entity_poly.entity_id
_entity_poly.type
_entity_poly.pdbx_seq_one_letter_code
_entity_poly.pdbx_strand_id
1 'polypeptide(L)'
;MVSPALAAPGLRLDARELLALREEALRTERALPASRRPGAVPAGAPGAGMDLREIRAFAEGDDARRIDPSATARTGMPHIRSFHEDRDDTLLLIVDFRRPMLWGTGASLRSVRAARLAARRGWQAVARGASLAAIGVSAEGVAAIPLAGGVPQMVRVCHMLASCHDRALAGGGVVPSLEEAFIRAMRLCPPGGEVLVATGPDGLAPEDEPALARLARRRLVRVLLPLDRIETAPPAFALPLRAGGRARLAQLRPFDHGALAQRLRVLNVGLEVVADDAG
;
A
#
# COMPACT_ATOMS: atom_id res chain seq x y z
N MET A 1 14.58 22.04 11.51
CA MET A 1 14.91 22.35 10.10
C MET A 1 15.78 21.22 9.58
N VAL A 2 15.47 20.64 8.40
CA VAL A 2 16.26 19.55 7.83
C VAL A 2 17.65 20.07 7.44
N SER A 3 18.71 19.32 7.75
CA SER A 3 20.08 19.68 7.39
C SER A 3 20.23 19.85 5.86
N PRO A 4 20.95 20.88 5.37
CA PRO A 4 21.18 21.07 3.93
C PRO A 4 21.89 19.88 3.28
N ALA A 5 22.68 19.11 4.04
CA ALA A 5 23.32 17.88 3.55
C ALA A 5 22.32 16.78 3.17
N LEU A 6 21.11 16.82 3.73
CA LEU A 6 20.04 15.86 3.43
C LEU A 6 19.08 16.37 2.34
N ALA A 7 19.25 17.60 1.85
CA ALA A 7 18.39 18.21 0.84
C ALA A 7 18.76 17.76 -0.59
N ALA A 8 18.85 16.45 -0.81
CA ALA A 8 19.14 15.84 -2.11
C ALA A 8 18.02 14.86 -2.54
N PRO A 9 17.78 14.69 -3.85
CA PRO A 9 16.87 13.67 -4.36
C PRO A 9 17.20 12.29 -3.80
N GLY A 10 16.19 11.54 -3.39
CA GLY A 10 16.36 10.23 -2.78
C GLY A 10 16.74 10.25 -1.30
N LEU A 11 17.29 11.35 -0.77
CA LEU A 11 17.53 11.53 0.66
C LEU A 11 16.37 12.25 1.36
N ARG A 12 15.82 13.29 0.74
CA ARG A 12 14.65 14.02 1.23
C ARG A 12 13.48 13.82 0.28
N LEU A 13 12.32 13.51 0.87
CA LEU A 13 11.06 13.36 0.16
C LEU A 13 10.46 14.74 -0.18
N ASP A 14 10.18 15.01 -1.45
CA ASP A 14 9.47 16.22 -1.89
C ASP A 14 8.05 15.86 -2.35
N ALA A 15 7.04 16.60 -1.89
CA ALA A 15 5.66 16.40 -2.34
C ALA A 15 5.55 16.48 -3.88
N ARG A 16 6.32 17.36 -4.54
CA ARG A 16 6.34 17.49 -6.00
C ARG A 16 6.75 16.20 -6.70
N GLU A 17 7.70 15.46 -6.13
CA GLU A 17 8.16 14.20 -6.68
C GLU A 17 7.04 13.15 -6.61
N LEU A 18 6.27 13.11 -5.51
CA LEU A 18 5.14 12.20 -5.36
C LEU A 18 3.96 12.57 -6.26
N LEU A 19 3.74 13.86 -6.50
CA LEU A 19 2.74 14.34 -7.44
C LEU A 19 3.10 13.97 -8.89
N ALA A 20 4.39 14.04 -9.25
CA ALA A 20 4.88 13.70 -10.59
C ALA A 20 4.67 12.23 -10.96
N LEU A 21 4.57 11.33 -9.97
CA LEU A 21 4.31 9.89 -10.18
C LEU A 21 2.92 9.58 -10.75
N ARG A 22 2.00 10.56 -10.81
CA ARG A 22 0.64 10.34 -11.31
C ARG A 22 0.63 9.74 -12.72
N GLU A 23 1.32 10.35 -13.67
CA GLU A 23 1.30 9.92 -15.08
C GLU A 23 1.87 8.51 -15.25
N GLU A 24 2.97 8.22 -14.56
CA GLU A 24 3.60 6.89 -14.57
C GLU A 24 2.67 5.83 -13.97
N ALA A 25 2.06 6.14 -12.81
CA ALA A 25 1.17 5.23 -12.10
C ALA A 25 -0.06 4.83 -12.95
N LEU A 26 -0.56 5.76 -13.76
CA LEU A 26 -1.70 5.55 -14.66
C LEU A 26 -1.35 4.70 -15.89
N ARG A 27 -0.12 4.76 -16.40
CA ARG A 27 0.33 3.96 -17.57
C ARG A 27 0.45 2.48 -17.24
N THR A 28 0.78 2.16 -16.00
CA THR A 28 1.01 0.78 -15.55
C THR A 28 -0.30 -0.03 -15.40
N GLU A 29 -1.47 0.61 -15.44
CA GLU A 29 -2.76 -0.09 -15.37
C GLU A 29 -3.26 -0.58 -16.75
N ARG A 30 -3.09 -1.88 -17.01
CA ARG A 30 -4.15 -2.67 -17.65
C ARG A 30 -5.08 -3.13 -16.52
N ALA A 31 -6.17 -2.40 -16.30
CA ALA A 31 -7.06 -2.60 -15.16
C ALA A 31 -7.64 -4.02 -15.10
N LEU A 32 -7.29 -4.77 -14.06
CA LEU A 32 -8.11 -5.86 -13.55
C LEU A 32 -8.73 -5.38 -12.23
N PRO A 33 -10.07 -5.38 -12.10
CA PRO A 33 -10.70 -5.06 -10.82
C PRO A 33 -10.21 -6.03 -9.74
N ALA A 34 -10.16 -5.55 -8.50
CA ALA A 34 -9.75 -6.32 -7.34
C ALA A 34 -10.78 -7.40 -6.95
N SER A 35 -10.99 -8.39 -7.81
CA SER A 35 -11.66 -9.65 -7.47
C SER A 35 -11.42 -10.73 -8.53
N ARG A 36 -10.34 -11.50 -8.36
CA ARG A 36 -10.37 -12.93 -8.71
C ARG A 36 -9.83 -13.72 -7.52
N ARG A 37 -10.71 -14.05 -6.58
CA ARG A 37 -10.57 -15.31 -5.84
C ARG A 37 -11.02 -16.42 -6.79
N PRO A 38 -10.18 -17.39 -7.16
CA PRO A 38 -10.67 -18.61 -7.80
C PRO A 38 -11.62 -19.32 -6.81
N GLY A 39 -12.88 -19.50 -7.18
CA GLY A 39 -13.82 -20.38 -6.46
C GLY A 39 -14.81 -19.74 -5.47
N ALA A 40 -14.87 -18.41 -5.33
CA ALA A 40 -15.94 -17.79 -4.55
C ALA A 40 -17.11 -17.40 -5.48
N VAL A 41 -18.13 -18.26 -5.56
CA VAL A 41 -19.44 -17.90 -6.11
C VAL A 41 -20.01 -16.80 -5.20
N PRO A 42 -20.35 -15.60 -5.70
CA PRO A 42 -21.12 -14.67 -4.91
C PRO A 42 -22.53 -15.27 -4.77
N ALA A 43 -22.85 -15.75 -3.57
CA ALA A 43 -24.24 -15.93 -3.19
C ALA A 43 -24.88 -14.54 -3.22
N GLY A 44 -25.88 -14.36 -4.07
CA GLY A 44 -26.63 -13.11 -4.16
C GLY A 44 -27.32 -12.83 -2.82
N ALA A 45 -26.75 -11.91 -2.05
CA ALA A 45 -27.46 -11.30 -0.94
C ALA A 45 -28.33 -10.17 -1.50
N PRO A 46 -29.63 -10.11 -1.16
CA PRO A 46 -30.46 -8.96 -1.53
C PRO A 46 -30.09 -7.77 -0.62
N GLY A 47 -29.72 -6.63 -1.21
CA GLY A 47 -29.77 -5.34 -0.51
C GLY A 47 -28.49 -4.50 -0.38
N ALA A 48 -27.43 -4.75 -1.15
CA ALA A 48 -26.38 -3.73 -1.35
C ALA A 48 -26.56 -3.11 -2.75
N GLY A 49 -26.43 -1.78 -2.85
CA GLY A 49 -26.66 -1.01 -4.07
C GLY A 49 -25.97 -1.64 -5.28
N MET A 50 -26.77 -1.96 -6.28
CA MET A 50 -26.30 -2.49 -7.56
C MET A 50 -26.78 -1.50 -8.60
N ASP A 51 -25.93 -0.53 -8.95
CA ASP A 51 -26.26 0.42 -10.00
C ASP A 51 -26.21 -0.28 -11.36
N LEU A 52 -27.30 -0.15 -12.13
CA LEU A 52 -27.39 -0.68 -13.49
C LEU A 52 -26.37 0.03 -14.37
N ARG A 53 -25.30 -0.67 -14.77
CA ARG A 53 -24.25 -0.09 -15.61
C ARG A 53 -24.67 -0.01 -17.08
N GLU A 54 -25.09 -1.15 -17.63
CA GLU A 54 -25.55 -1.26 -19.01
C GLU A 54 -26.37 -2.53 -19.21
N ILE A 55 -27.28 -2.47 -20.19
CA ILE A 55 -27.99 -3.63 -20.73
C ILE A 55 -27.41 -3.87 -22.13
N ARG A 56 -26.82 -5.05 -22.35
CA ARG A 56 -26.25 -5.43 -23.65
C ARG A 56 -26.77 -6.78 -24.13
N ALA A 57 -26.59 -7.08 -25.41
CA ALA A 57 -26.89 -8.41 -25.95
C ALA A 57 -26.04 -9.48 -25.25
N PHE A 58 -26.66 -10.64 -25.02
CA PHE A 58 -26.00 -11.82 -24.46
C PHE A 58 -24.90 -12.32 -25.40
N ALA A 59 -23.76 -12.70 -24.83
CA ALA A 59 -22.67 -13.38 -25.51
C ALA A 59 -22.41 -14.75 -24.86
N GLU A 60 -21.87 -15.69 -25.63
CA GLU A 60 -21.50 -17.00 -25.09
C GLU A 60 -20.49 -16.86 -23.94
N GLY A 61 -20.81 -17.49 -22.80
CA GLY A 61 -20.04 -17.39 -21.56
C GLY A 61 -20.64 -16.43 -20.53
N ASP A 62 -21.68 -15.66 -20.88
CA ASP A 62 -22.42 -14.84 -19.91
C ASP A 62 -23.27 -15.69 -18.95
N ASP A 63 -23.39 -15.24 -17.70
CA ASP A 63 -24.23 -15.88 -16.68
C ASP A 63 -25.71 -15.64 -16.96
N ALA A 64 -26.44 -16.68 -17.38
CA ALA A 64 -27.86 -16.62 -17.72
C ALA A 64 -28.76 -16.11 -16.58
N ARG A 65 -28.28 -16.14 -15.31
CA ARG A 65 -29.02 -15.57 -14.17
C ARG A 65 -29.10 -14.05 -14.20
N ARG A 66 -28.28 -13.39 -15.03
CA ARG A 66 -28.25 -11.93 -15.21
C ARG A 66 -29.08 -11.45 -16.41
N ILE A 67 -29.88 -12.33 -17.02
CA ILE A 67 -30.73 -11.94 -18.16
C ILE A 67 -31.74 -10.87 -17.72
N ASP A 68 -31.86 -9.82 -18.51
CA ASP A 68 -32.87 -8.77 -18.35
C ASP A 68 -34.15 -9.20 -19.08
N PRO A 69 -35.22 -9.59 -18.37
CA PRO A 69 -36.45 -10.06 -19.02
C PRO A 69 -37.17 -8.94 -19.79
N SER A 70 -37.03 -7.68 -19.37
CA SER A 70 -37.74 -6.55 -19.99
C SER A 70 -37.11 -6.08 -21.30
N ALA A 71 -35.78 -6.08 -21.40
CA ALA A 71 -35.06 -5.81 -22.63
C ALA A 71 -35.15 -7.00 -23.60
N THR A 72 -35.09 -8.23 -23.08
CA THR A 72 -35.27 -9.45 -23.87
C THR A 72 -36.68 -9.51 -24.49
N ALA A 73 -37.72 -9.20 -23.72
CA ALA A 73 -39.10 -9.16 -24.23
C ALA A 73 -39.32 -8.10 -25.32
N ARG A 74 -38.63 -6.95 -25.24
CA ARG A 74 -38.76 -5.87 -26.23
C ARG A 74 -38.02 -6.13 -27.54
N THR A 75 -36.87 -6.78 -27.48
CA THR A 75 -35.98 -6.96 -28.63
C THR A 75 -36.08 -8.35 -29.26
N GLY A 76 -36.64 -9.34 -28.55
CA GLY A 76 -36.66 -10.74 -28.99
C GLY A 76 -35.30 -11.45 -28.89
N MET A 77 -34.25 -10.76 -28.42
CA MET A 77 -32.91 -11.32 -28.26
C MET A 77 -32.51 -11.30 -26.77
N PRO A 78 -31.80 -12.32 -26.24
CA PRO A 78 -31.38 -12.32 -24.84
C PRO A 78 -30.46 -11.13 -24.54
N HIS A 79 -30.81 -10.35 -23.53
CA HIS A 79 -30.00 -9.24 -23.02
C HIS A 79 -29.51 -9.53 -21.61
N ILE A 80 -28.28 -9.16 -21.29
CA ILE A 80 -27.69 -9.29 -19.96
C ILE A 80 -27.65 -7.92 -19.29
N ARG A 81 -28.10 -7.91 -18.03
CA ARG A 81 -27.97 -6.79 -17.12
C ARG A 81 -26.60 -6.84 -16.46
N SER A 82 -25.75 -5.86 -16.74
CA SER A 82 -24.51 -5.68 -16.00
C SER A 82 -24.73 -4.70 -14.85
N PHE A 83 -24.32 -5.11 -13.66
CA PHE A 83 -24.40 -4.30 -12.45
C PHE A 83 -23.01 -3.77 -12.11
N HIS A 84 -22.93 -2.51 -11.70
CA HIS A 84 -21.84 -2.04 -10.87
C HIS A 84 -22.08 -2.60 -9.46
N GLU A 85 -21.07 -3.25 -8.89
CA GLU A 85 -21.11 -3.53 -7.45
C GLU A 85 -20.85 -2.17 -6.79
N ASP A 86 -21.79 -1.59 -6.02
CA ASP A 86 -21.47 -0.45 -5.15
C ASP A 86 -20.53 -0.95 -4.05
N ARG A 87 -19.25 -1.07 -4.41
CA ARG A 87 -18.17 -1.05 -3.43
C ARG A 87 -17.63 0.35 -3.40
N ASP A 88 -17.71 0.97 -2.22
CA ASP A 88 -16.81 2.03 -1.83
C ASP A 88 -15.36 1.48 -1.81
N ASP A 89 -14.73 1.37 -2.98
CA ASP A 89 -13.31 1.01 -3.08
C ASP A 89 -12.54 1.98 -2.19
N THR A 90 -11.79 1.43 -1.25
CA THR A 90 -11.13 2.20 -0.21
C THR A 90 -9.72 1.71 -0.05
N LEU A 91 -8.75 2.61 -0.20
CA LEU A 91 -7.35 2.37 0.07
C LEU A 91 -6.88 3.24 1.24
N LEU A 92 -6.40 2.59 2.30
CA LEU A 92 -5.68 3.27 3.37
C LEU A 92 -4.18 2.96 3.26
N LEU A 93 -3.38 4.01 3.10
CA LEU A 93 -1.92 3.93 3.05
C LEU A 93 -1.34 4.12 4.46
N ILE A 94 -0.46 3.22 4.91
CA ILE A 94 0.37 3.41 6.10
C ILE A 94 1.82 3.45 5.63
N VAL A 95 2.51 4.58 5.83
CA VAL A 95 3.90 4.75 5.41
C VAL A 95 4.78 4.96 6.64
N ASP A 96 5.78 4.10 6.77
CA ASP A 96 6.73 4.10 7.87
C ASP A 96 7.93 5.01 7.58
N PHE A 97 8.11 6.02 8.42
CA PHE A 97 9.25 6.95 8.43
C PHE A 97 10.08 6.84 9.71
N ARG A 98 9.93 5.75 10.47
CA ARG A 98 10.74 5.51 11.66
C ARG A 98 12.19 5.24 11.27
N ARG A 99 13.10 5.31 12.25
CA ARG A 99 14.56 5.19 12.05
C ARG A 99 15.01 3.98 11.20
N PRO A 100 14.43 2.77 11.32
CA PRO A 100 14.79 1.62 10.45
C PRO A 100 14.50 1.82 8.96
N MET A 101 13.78 2.88 8.59
CA MET A 101 13.47 3.27 7.22
C MET A 101 14.38 4.39 6.69
N LEU A 102 15.11 5.11 7.56
CA LEU A 102 15.91 6.28 7.21
C LEU A 102 17.34 5.93 6.80
N TRP A 103 17.50 4.90 5.96
CA TRP A 103 18.79 4.48 5.39
C TRP A 103 18.58 3.87 4.00
N GLY A 104 19.66 3.80 3.22
CA GLY A 104 19.71 3.13 1.91
C GLY A 104 21.16 3.08 1.42
N THR A 105 21.49 2.08 0.60
CA THR A 105 22.79 1.99 -0.09
C THR A 105 22.69 2.28 -1.59
N GLY A 106 21.47 2.28 -2.13
CA GLY A 106 21.18 2.68 -3.50
C GLY A 106 20.95 4.18 -3.68
N ALA A 107 20.07 4.53 -4.62
CA ALA A 107 19.81 5.92 -5.01
C ALA A 107 18.88 6.68 -4.05
N SER A 108 18.27 6.01 -3.07
CA SER A 108 17.34 6.64 -2.14
C SER A 108 17.22 5.89 -0.83
N LEU A 109 16.79 6.59 0.22
CA LEU A 109 16.41 5.98 1.48
C LEU A 109 15.22 5.05 1.29
N ARG A 110 15.16 3.98 2.07
CA ARG A 110 14.03 3.06 2.11
C ARG A 110 12.71 3.78 2.40
N SER A 111 12.72 4.80 3.26
CA SER A 111 11.57 5.67 3.56
C SER A 111 11.04 6.39 2.32
N VAL A 112 11.93 6.95 1.50
CA VAL A 112 11.58 7.65 0.26
C VAL A 112 10.99 6.66 -0.74
N ARG A 113 11.59 5.47 -0.88
CA ARG A 113 11.05 4.40 -1.74
C ARG A 113 9.68 3.93 -1.29
N ALA A 114 9.49 3.70 0.01
CA ALA A 114 8.21 3.34 0.60
C ALA A 114 7.12 4.37 0.25
N ALA A 115 7.42 5.66 0.39
CA ALA A 115 6.50 6.74 0.06
C ALA A 115 6.20 6.84 -1.44
N ARG A 116 7.19 6.65 -2.32
CA ARG A 116 6.97 6.63 -3.78
C ARG A 116 6.07 5.46 -4.21
N LEU A 117 6.31 4.26 -3.65
CA LEU A 117 5.46 3.09 -3.90
C LEU A 117 4.03 3.30 -3.40
N ALA A 118 3.88 3.83 -2.18
CA ALA A 118 2.58 4.19 -1.63
C ALA A 118 1.87 5.26 -2.50
N ALA A 119 2.60 6.25 -3.01
CA ALA A 119 2.05 7.27 -3.88
C ALA A 119 1.60 6.70 -5.24
N ARG A 120 2.37 5.81 -5.86
CA ARG A 120 1.95 5.09 -7.09
C ARG A 120 0.64 4.34 -6.85
N ARG A 121 0.53 3.59 -5.76
CA ARG A 121 -0.69 2.87 -5.37
C ARG A 121 -1.86 3.80 -5.07
N GLY A 122 -1.58 4.94 -4.44
CA GLY A 122 -2.56 6.00 -4.19
C GLY A 122 -3.12 6.59 -5.49
N TRP A 123 -2.25 6.93 -6.45
CA TRP A 123 -2.67 7.45 -7.76
C TRP A 123 -3.49 6.44 -8.56
N GLN A 124 -3.11 5.17 -8.53
CA GLN A 124 -3.89 4.07 -9.12
C GLN A 124 -5.27 3.96 -8.47
N ALA A 125 -5.35 4.07 -7.14
CA ALA A 125 -6.63 4.07 -6.43
C ALA A 125 -7.51 5.28 -6.83
N VAL A 126 -6.95 6.49 -6.93
CA VAL A 126 -7.67 7.67 -7.44
C VAL A 126 -8.21 7.41 -8.84
N ALA A 127 -7.42 6.77 -9.72
CA ALA A 127 -7.81 6.47 -11.10
C ALA A 127 -9.04 5.56 -11.18
N ARG A 128 -9.15 4.62 -10.24
CA ARG A 128 -10.30 3.70 -10.11
C ARG A 128 -11.49 4.31 -9.40
N GLY A 129 -11.41 5.56 -8.94
CA GLY A 129 -12.46 6.23 -8.17
C GLY A 129 -12.50 5.86 -6.69
N ALA A 130 -11.44 5.23 -6.17
CA ALA A 130 -11.39 4.81 -4.78
C ALA A 130 -11.24 6.00 -3.81
N SER A 131 -11.82 5.85 -2.62
CA SER A 131 -11.57 6.72 -1.49
C SER A 131 -10.23 6.40 -0.84
N LEU A 132 -9.51 7.45 -0.42
CA LEU A 132 -8.15 7.37 0.10
C LEU A 132 -8.04 7.94 1.49
N ALA A 133 -7.38 7.18 2.37
CA ALA A 133 -6.90 7.64 3.66
C ALA A 133 -5.39 7.39 3.76
N ALA A 134 -4.70 8.13 4.62
CA ALA A 134 -3.27 7.94 4.79
C ALA A 134 -2.85 8.11 6.24
N ILE A 135 -1.82 7.37 6.63
CA ILE A 135 -1.16 7.41 7.92
C ILE A 135 0.35 7.50 7.68
N GLY A 136 1.01 8.49 8.29
CA GLY A 136 2.46 8.57 8.36
C GLY A 136 2.92 8.28 9.79
N VAL A 137 3.88 7.37 9.94
CA VAL A 137 4.44 6.99 11.25
C VAL A 137 5.87 7.48 11.35
N SER A 138 6.22 8.18 12.43
CA SER A 138 7.58 8.66 12.68
C SER A 138 7.89 8.60 14.18
N ALA A 139 9.11 8.97 14.59
CA ALA A 139 9.47 9.06 16.01
C ALA A 139 8.61 10.08 16.80
N GLU A 140 8.03 11.08 16.12
CA GLU A 140 7.14 12.08 16.72
C GLU A 140 5.69 11.56 16.90
N GLY A 141 5.40 10.34 16.43
CA GLY A 141 4.09 9.71 16.51
C GLY A 141 3.42 9.55 15.14
N VAL A 142 2.08 9.52 15.17
CA VAL A 142 1.24 9.15 14.03
C VAL A 142 0.47 10.36 13.50
N ALA A 143 0.70 10.71 12.24
CA ALA A 143 -0.09 11.67 11.49
C ALA A 143 -1.09 10.93 10.60
N ALA A 144 -2.29 11.47 10.41
CA ALA A 144 -3.31 10.82 9.58
C ALA A 144 -4.15 11.83 8.79
N ILE A 145 -4.56 11.42 7.59
CA ILE A 145 -5.59 12.08 6.79
C ILE A 145 -6.81 11.14 6.71
N PRO A 146 -8.01 11.63 7.07
CA PRO A 146 -9.23 10.83 6.99
C PRO A 146 -9.64 10.54 5.55
N LEU A 147 -10.52 9.55 5.39
CA LEU A 147 -10.99 9.07 4.11
C LEU A 147 -11.68 10.18 3.29
N ALA A 148 -11.24 10.38 2.05
CA ALA A 148 -11.92 11.19 1.05
C ALA A 148 -11.51 10.74 -0.37
N GLY A 149 -12.21 11.19 -1.41
CA GLY A 149 -11.95 10.79 -2.79
C GLY A 149 -11.13 11.79 -3.60
N GLY A 150 -10.65 11.32 -4.75
CA GLY A 150 -10.19 12.17 -5.85
C GLY A 150 -8.78 12.76 -5.74
N VAL A 151 -8.41 13.50 -6.78
CA VAL A 151 -7.09 14.15 -6.91
C VAL A 151 -6.77 15.10 -5.75
N PRO A 152 -7.70 15.96 -5.27
CA PRO A 152 -7.39 16.86 -4.15
C PRO A 152 -6.98 16.11 -2.88
N GLN A 153 -7.59 14.95 -2.63
CA GLN A 153 -7.20 14.12 -1.50
C GLN A 153 -5.78 13.58 -1.66
N MET A 154 -5.43 13.08 -2.84
CA MET A 154 -4.09 12.56 -3.08
C MET A 154 -3.01 13.65 -2.97
N VAL A 155 -3.31 14.88 -3.38
CA VAL A 155 -2.42 16.03 -3.16
C VAL A 155 -2.17 16.25 -1.66
N ARG A 156 -3.21 16.21 -0.82
CA ARG A 156 -3.06 16.30 0.65
C ARG A 156 -2.19 15.16 1.19
N VAL A 157 -2.40 13.94 0.70
CA VAL A 157 -1.58 12.77 1.09
C VAL A 157 -0.11 12.99 0.74
N CYS A 158 0.22 13.42 -0.48
CA CYS A 158 1.60 13.71 -0.89
C CYS A 158 2.27 14.74 0.02
N HIS A 159 1.60 15.85 0.32
CA HIS A 159 2.12 16.87 1.22
C HIS A 159 2.31 16.37 2.66
N MET A 160 1.37 15.58 3.18
CA MET A 160 1.49 14.98 4.51
C MET A 160 2.69 14.03 4.58
N LEU A 161 2.87 13.15 3.59
CA LEU A 161 4.00 12.23 3.54
C LEU A 161 5.35 12.95 3.51
N ALA A 162 5.50 13.97 2.65
CA ALA A 162 6.69 14.81 2.60
C ALA A 162 6.96 15.51 3.95
N SER A 163 5.91 16.07 4.57
CA SER A 163 6.02 16.73 5.87
C SER A 163 6.41 15.76 7.00
N CYS A 164 5.85 14.55 7.04
CA CYS A 164 6.23 13.51 7.98
C CYS A 164 7.69 13.09 7.81
N HIS A 165 8.14 12.97 6.55
CA HIS A 165 9.52 12.62 6.25
C HIS A 165 10.51 13.71 6.67
N ASP A 166 10.19 14.98 6.42
CA ASP A 166 11.01 16.11 6.88
C ASP A 166 11.18 16.13 8.41
N ARG A 167 10.10 15.86 9.14
CA ARG A 167 10.16 15.74 10.60
C ARG A 167 10.96 14.52 11.04
N ALA A 168 10.81 13.39 10.37
CA ALA A 168 11.60 12.19 10.63
C ALA A 168 13.11 12.38 10.40
N LEU A 169 13.51 13.16 9.38
CA LEU A 169 14.92 13.51 9.14
C LEU A 169 15.49 14.50 10.16
N ALA A 170 14.65 15.41 10.67
CA ALA A 170 15.06 16.42 11.65
C ALA A 170 15.07 15.89 13.08
N GLY A 171 14.27 14.86 13.37
CA GLY A 171 14.09 14.29 14.69
C GLY A 171 14.99 13.09 14.99
N GLY A 172 15.23 12.88 16.28
CA GLY A 172 15.78 11.65 16.82
C GLY A 172 14.94 11.25 18.03
N GLY A 173 14.62 9.98 18.18
CA GLY A 173 13.75 9.52 19.25
C GLY A 173 13.62 8.01 19.32
N VAL A 174 12.84 7.56 20.29
CA VAL A 174 12.44 6.15 20.41
C VAL A 174 11.65 5.77 19.15
N VAL A 175 11.91 4.57 18.63
CA VAL A 175 11.15 4.01 17.51
C VAL A 175 9.81 3.52 18.08
N PRO A 176 8.68 4.20 17.81
CA PRO A 176 7.39 3.73 18.32
C PRO A 176 6.96 2.47 17.59
N SER A 177 6.12 1.66 18.22
CA SER A 177 5.41 0.53 17.61
C SER A 177 4.42 1.01 16.53
N LEU A 178 4.06 0.13 15.58
CA LEU A 178 3.01 0.38 14.58
C LEU A 178 1.60 0.14 15.11
N GLU A 179 1.45 -0.31 16.36
CA GLU A 179 0.15 -0.62 16.96
C GLU A 179 -0.82 0.55 16.87
N GLU A 180 -0.41 1.77 17.27
CA GLU A 180 -1.28 2.96 17.21
C GLU A 180 -1.70 3.28 15.77
N ALA A 181 -0.83 3.04 14.78
CA ALA A 181 -1.18 3.20 13.38
C ALA A 181 -2.24 2.18 12.93
N PHE A 182 -2.13 0.92 13.37
CA PHE A 182 -3.13 -0.11 13.09
C PHE A 182 -4.47 0.15 13.80
N ILE A 183 -4.42 0.66 15.03
CA ILE A 183 -5.63 1.10 15.76
C ILE A 183 -6.33 2.23 15.02
N ARG A 184 -5.58 3.24 14.57
CA ARG A 184 -6.14 4.32 13.72
C ARG A 184 -6.65 3.80 12.39
N ALA A 185 -5.95 2.88 11.74
CA ALA A 185 -6.37 2.31 10.47
C ALA A 185 -7.76 1.63 10.56
N MET A 186 -8.07 0.96 11.67
CA MET A 186 -9.40 0.39 11.89
C MET A 186 -10.52 1.44 11.97
N ARG A 187 -10.21 2.67 12.40
CA ARG A 187 -11.17 3.79 12.47
C ARG A 187 -11.33 4.48 11.12
N LEU A 188 -10.26 4.56 10.33
CA LEU A 188 -10.20 5.33 9.09
C LEU A 188 -10.57 4.51 7.84
N CYS A 189 -10.28 3.21 7.84
CA CYS A 189 -10.62 2.30 6.74
C CYS A 189 -11.86 1.49 7.14
N PRO A 190 -12.96 1.50 6.37
CA PRO A 190 -14.13 0.68 6.65
C PRO A 190 -13.83 -0.82 6.48
N PRO A 191 -14.65 -1.71 7.05
CA PRO A 191 -14.63 -3.13 6.71
C PRO A 191 -14.75 -3.34 5.20
N GLY A 192 -13.97 -4.26 4.63
CA GLY A 192 -13.90 -4.54 3.19
C GLY A 192 -12.84 -3.73 2.44
N GLY A 193 -12.35 -2.62 3.02
CA GLY A 193 -11.30 -1.80 2.41
C GLY A 193 -9.93 -2.46 2.41
N GLU A 194 -9.03 -1.92 1.58
CA GLU A 194 -7.62 -2.29 1.50
C GLU A 194 -6.78 -1.42 2.42
N VAL A 195 -5.82 -2.03 3.11
CA VAL A 195 -4.79 -1.35 3.89
C VAL A 195 -3.42 -1.78 3.39
N LEU A 196 -2.65 -0.80 2.95
CA LEU A 196 -1.31 -1.00 2.41
C LEU A 196 -0.28 -0.44 3.38
N VAL A 197 0.56 -1.31 3.94
CA VAL A 197 1.57 -0.96 4.95
C VAL A 197 2.95 -0.99 4.30
N ALA A 198 3.53 0.17 4.04
CA ALA A 198 4.88 0.30 3.50
C ALA A 198 5.90 0.45 4.65
N THR A 199 6.58 -0.65 4.98
CA THR A 199 7.54 -0.73 6.09
C THR A 199 8.66 -1.74 5.78
N GLY A 200 9.76 -1.68 6.52
CA GLY A 200 10.92 -2.54 6.36
C GLY A 200 10.83 -3.85 7.14
N PRO A 201 11.80 -4.76 6.97
CA PRO A 201 11.83 -6.04 7.70
C PRO A 201 11.76 -5.90 9.22
N ASP A 202 12.45 -4.90 9.75
CA ASP A 202 12.54 -4.60 11.18
C ASP A 202 11.38 -3.72 11.67
N GLY A 203 10.44 -3.39 10.80
CA GLY A 203 9.35 -2.49 11.11
C GLY A 203 8.19 -3.15 11.85
N LEU A 204 7.99 -4.46 11.69
CA LEU A 204 6.92 -5.21 12.34
C LEU A 204 7.47 -5.99 13.53
N ALA A 205 7.36 -5.40 14.71
CA ALA A 205 7.72 -6.05 15.95
C ALA A 205 6.63 -7.07 16.35
N PRO A 206 6.97 -8.13 17.12
CA PRO A 206 5.99 -9.10 17.61
C PRO A 206 4.81 -8.46 18.38
N GLU A 207 5.06 -7.35 19.07
CA GLU A 207 4.03 -6.56 19.79
C GLU A 207 2.99 -5.92 18.85
N ASP A 208 3.30 -5.72 17.57
CA ASP A 208 2.39 -5.15 16.59
C ASP A 208 1.37 -6.19 16.05
N GLU A 209 1.70 -7.49 16.16
CA GLU A 209 0.95 -8.59 15.54
C GLU A 209 -0.51 -8.69 16.01
N PRO A 210 -0.86 -8.54 17.30
CA PRO A 210 -2.26 -8.58 17.73
C PRO A 210 -3.12 -7.49 17.07
N ALA A 211 -2.59 -6.28 16.94
CA ALA A 211 -3.29 -5.17 16.30
C ALA A 211 -3.38 -5.35 14.78
N LEU A 212 -2.30 -5.85 14.15
CA LEU A 212 -2.28 -6.19 12.73
C LEU A 212 -3.30 -7.30 12.40
N ALA A 213 -3.33 -8.36 13.20
CA ALA A 213 -4.28 -9.46 13.06
C ALA A 213 -5.73 -8.96 13.19
N ARG A 214 -6.00 -8.09 14.17
CA ARG A 214 -7.32 -7.48 14.35
C ARG A 214 -7.74 -6.62 13.15
N LEU A 215 -6.79 -5.89 12.56
CA LEU A 215 -7.03 -5.11 11.34
C LEU A 215 -7.37 -6.02 10.15
N ALA A 216 -6.62 -7.10 9.96
CA ALA A 216 -6.75 -8.06 8.85
C ALA A 216 -8.03 -8.93 8.89
N ARG A 217 -8.73 -9.00 10.03
CA ARG A 217 -9.99 -9.76 10.15
C ARG A 217 -11.09 -9.29 9.20
N ARG A 218 -11.16 -7.99 8.92
CA ARG A 218 -12.25 -7.39 8.14
C ARG A 218 -11.76 -6.56 6.95
N ARG A 219 -10.47 -6.56 6.64
CA ARG A 219 -9.84 -5.72 5.61
C ARG A 219 -8.80 -6.53 4.86
N LEU A 220 -8.56 -6.17 3.61
CA LEU A 220 -7.43 -6.73 2.87
C LEU A 220 -6.18 -5.98 3.31
N VAL A 221 -5.29 -6.62 4.07
CA VAL A 221 -4.04 -5.99 4.51
C VAL A 221 -2.88 -6.54 3.69
N ARG A 222 -2.07 -5.64 3.15
CA ARG A 222 -0.85 -5.97 2.41
C ARG A 222 0.33 -5.17 2.95
N VAL A 223 1.44 -5.84 3.23
CA VAL A 223 2.71 -5.22 3.54
C VAL A 223 3.51 -5.05 2.26
N LEU A 224 3.86 -3.82 1.90
CA LEU A 224 4.89 -3.52 0.92
C LEU A 224 6.24 -3.47 1.62
N LEU A 225 7.15 -4.34 1.20
CA LEU A 225 8.48 -4.48 1.76
C LEU A 225 9.53 -3.95 0.76
N PRO A 226 9.87 -2.64 0.80
CA PRO A 226 10.96 -2.10 0.00
C PRO A 226 12.30 -2.58 0.59
N LEU A 227 12.97 -3.47 -0.14
CA LEU A 227 14.31 -3.95 0.23
C LEU A 227 15.37 -3.14 -0.50
N ASP A 228 16.43 -2.78 0.22
CA ASP A 228 17.61 -2.09 -0.31
C ASP A 228 18.49 -3.04 -1.14
N ARG A 229 19.31 -2.51 -2.05
CA ARG A 229 20.21 -3.32 -2.89
C ARG A 229 21.15 -4.19 -2.07
N ILE A 230 21.63 -3.72 -0.92
CA ILE A 230 22.51 -4.52 -0.06
C ILE A 230 21.79 -5.73 0.56
N GLU A 231 20.47 -5.69 0.63
CA GLU A 231 19.65 -6.76 1.17
C GLU A 231 19.20 -7.75 0.10
N THR A 232 19.11 -7.33 -1.17
CA THR A 232 18.74 -8.22 -2.28
C THR A 232 19.97 -8.84 -2.95
N ALA A 233 21.03 -8.04 -3.12
CA ALA A 233 22.25 -8.42 -3.83
C ALA A 233 23.49 -7.84 -3.10
N PRO A 234 23.82 -8.35 -1.89
CA PRO A 234 25.00 -7.92 -1.16
C PRO A 234 26.29 -8.22 -1.93
N PRO A 235 27.37 -7.43 -1.73
CA PRO A 235 28.67 -7.73 -2.30
C PRO A 235 29.19 -9.12 -1.89
N ALA A 236 29.86 -9.80 -2.82
CA ALA A 236 30.40 -11.14 -2.57
C ALA A 236 31.60 -11.18 -1.62
N PHE A 237 32.19 -10.02 -1.30
CA PHE A 237 33.35 -9.89 -0.42
C PHE A 237 32.95 -9.43 0.99
N ALA A 238 33.81 -9.72 1.97
CA ALA A 238 33.57 -9.31 3.36
C ALA A 238 33.69 -7.78 3.51
N LEU A 239 32.70 -7.18 4.14
CA LEU A 239 32.66 -5.76 4.43
C LEU A 239 33.17 -5.49 5.86
N PRO A 240 33.94 -4.41 6.08
CA PRO A 240 34.24 -3.95 7.43
C PRO A 240 32.98 -3.35 8.06
N LEU A 241 32.42 -4.05 9.04
CA LEU A 241 31.33 -3.57 9.86
C LEU A 241 31.87 -2.95 11.13
N ARG A 242 31.46 -1.71 11.40
CA ARG A 242 31.74 -1.02 12.66
C ARG A 242 30.42 -0.69 13.36
N ALA A 243 30.28 -1.16 14.59
CA ALA A 243 29.14 -0.86 15.44
C ALA A 243 29.66 -0.47 16.82
N GLY A 244 29.51 0.81 17.19
CA GLY A 244 30.17 1.39 18.35
C GLY A 244 31.70 1.25 18.26
N GLY A 245 32.34 0.76 19.33
CA GLY A 245 33.79 0.53 19.38
C GLY A 245 34.27 -0.78 18.75
N ARG A 246 33.37 -1.65 18.25
CA ARG A 246 33.73 -2.95 17.68
C ARG A 246 33.83 -2.87 16.17
N ALA A 247 34.86 -3.48 15.60
CA ALA A 247 35.05 -3.66 14.17
C ALA A 247 35.21 -5.15 13.86
N ARG A 248 34.48 -5.65 12.84
CA ARG A 248 34.60 -7.03 12.35
C ARG A 248 34.42 -7.04 10.83
N LEU A 249 35.08 -7.97 10.17
CA LEU A 249 34.72 -8.31 8.79
C LEU A 249 33.51 -9.23 8.82
N ALA A 250 32.51 -8.94 7.98
CA ALA A 250 31.34 -9.78 7.81
C ALA A 250 30.94 -9.87 6.34
N GLN A 251 30.52 -11.06 5.92
CA GLN A 251 29.91 -11.26 4.62
C GLN A 251 28.40 -11.17 4.79
N LEU A 252 27.78 -10.22 4.08
CA LEU A 252 26.33 -10.05 4.11
C LEU A 252 25.66 -11.14 3.25
N ARG A 253 24.46 -11.56 3.65
CA ARG A 253 23.63 -12.50 2.90
C ARG A 253 22.34 -11.80 2.48
N PRO A 254 21.74 -12.19 1.35
CA PRO A 254 20.44 -11.69 0.98
C PRO A 254 19.43 -11.90 2.11
N PHE A 255 18.52 -10.94 2.27
CA PHE A 255 17.48 -10.99 3.26
C PHE A 255 16.47 -12.10 2.92
N ASP A 256 16.35 -13.09 3.80
CA ASP A 256 15.34 -14.14 3.69
C ASP A 256 14.00 -13.64 4.22
N HIS A 257 13.10 -13.31 3.30
CA HIS A 257 11.75 -12.87 3.61
C HIS A 257 10.78 -14.04 3.87
N GLY A 258 11.22 -15.30 3.76
CA GLY A 258 10.36 -16.49 3.93
C GLY A 258 9.73 -16.57 5.32
N ALA A 259 10.51 -16.34 6.38
CA ALA A 259 10.00 -16.33 7.75
C ALA A 259 8.96 -15.21 7.99
N LEU A 260 9.21 -14.01 7.43
CA LEU A 260 8.27 -12.90 7.49
C LEU A 260 6.99 -13.21 6.70
N ALA A 261 7.11 -13.76 5.50
CA ALA A 261 5.98 -14.15 4.67
C ALA A 261 5.10 -15.21 5.36
N GLN A 262 5.72 -16.19 6.03
CA GLN A 262 5.00 -17.21 6.79
C GLN A 262 4.26 -16.59 7.97
N ARG A 263 4.92 -15.74 8.77
CA ARG A 263 4.30 -15.01 9.88
C ARG A 263 3.10 -14.19 9.42
N LEU A 264 3.24 -13.39 8.37
CA LEU A 264 2.16 -12.56 7.82
C LEU A 264 1.00 -13.40 7.26
N ARG A 265 1.30 -14.53 6.61
CA ARG A 265 0.26 -15.44 6.09
C ARG A 265 -0.62 -16.00 7.21
N VAL A 266 -0.06 -16.34 8.37
CA VAL A 266 -0.83 -16.79 9.55
C VAL A 266 -1.81 -15.69 10.02
N LEU A 267 -1.45 -14.42 9.85
CA LEU A 267 -2.29 -13.27 10.20
C LEU A 267 -3.27 -12.87 9.08
N ASN A 268 -3.36 -13.63 7.98
CA ASN A 268 -4.12 -13.27 6.78
C ASN A 268 -3.67 -11.93 6.15
N VAL A 269 -2.36 -11.65 6.22
CA VAL A 269 -1.73 -10.45 5.65
C VAL A 269 -0.90 -10.85 4.43
N GLY A 270 -1.10 -10.15 3.32
CA GLY A 270 -0.28 -10.32 2.12
C GLY A 270 1.09 -9.66 2.26
N LEU A 271 2.12 -10.23 1.65
CA LEU A 271 3.45 -9.62 1.54
C LEU A 271 3.78 -9.39 0.06
N GLU A 272 4.21 -8.18 -0.27
CA GLU A 272 4.71 -7.81 -1.58
C GLU A 272 6.12 -7.22 -1.41
N VAL A 273 7.12 -7.96 -1.89
CA VAL A 273 8.51 -7.56 -1.84
C VAL A 273 8.83 -6.70 -3.06
N VAL A 274 9.42 -5.53 -2.83
CA VAL A 274 9.80 -4.60 -3.91
C VAL A 274 11.31 -4.38 -3.86
N ALA A 275 12.00 -4.85 -4.90
CA ALA A 275 13.44 -4.67 -5.05
C ALA A 275 13.81 -3.23 -5.43
N ASP A 276 15.10 -2.88 -5.30
CA ASP A 276 15.64 -1.54 -5.55
C ASP A 276 15.49 -1.08 -7.01
N ASP A 277 15.33 -2.02 -7.95
CA ASP A 277 15.26 -1.74 -9.40
C ASP A 277 13.93 -1.14 -9.89
N ALA A 278 13.00 -0.82 -8.98
CA ALA A 278 11.75 -0.13 -9.32
C ALA A 278 11.94 1.40 -9.28
N GLY A 279 12.83 1.89 -10.16
CA GLY A 279 12.93 3.30 -10.55
C GLY A 279 11.60 3.83 -11.02
#